data_AF-A0A7C7NEJ3-F1
#
_entry.id   AF-A0A7C7NEJ3-F1
#
_cell.length_a   1.000
_cell.length_b   1.000
_cell.length_c   1.000
_cell.angle_alpha   90.00
_cell.angle_beta   90.00
_cell.angle_gamma   90.00
#
_symmetry.space_group_name_H-M   'P 1'
#
loop_
_entity.id
_entity.type
_entity.pdbx_description
1 polymer ?
#
loop_
_entity_poly.entity_id
_entity_poly.type
_entity_poly.pdbx_seq_one_letter_code
_entity_poly.pdbx_strand_id
1 'polypeptide(L)'
;MSISDFRWHASLVLMLVFASMHSAFAQLGPSLGESVTPEEVGKWDISIAPDGLTLPPGEGSAPHGKEVYRKHCLRCHGEGAEGGDGLADRLVGGIGSLASESPIKTVGSYWPYATTIFDYVRRAMPYDLPMSLTNDDVYAVTAYVLVLNDIIEPTDVLNSITLPNIEMPNRHGFVIHWPESD
;
A
#
# COMPACT_ATOMS: atom_id res chain seq x y z
N MET A 1 13.09 -28.57 -55.92
CA MET A 1 13.17 -27.73 -54.71
C MET A 1 12.52 -26.41 -55.06
N SER A 2 11.32 -26.13 -54.53
CA SER A 2 10.49 -25.02 -54.99
C SER A 2 10.94 -23.71 -54.33
N ILE A 3 10.84 -22.59 -55.07
CA ILE A 3 11.12 -21.24 -54.55
C ILE A 3 10.23 -20.91 -53.33
N SER A 4 9.08 -21.58 -53.18
CA SER A 4 8.24 -21.51 -51.98
C SER A 4 8.92 -22.08 -50.73
N ASP A 5 9.63 -23.21 -50.85
CA ASP A 5 10.20 -23.93 -49.70
C ASP A 5 11.37 -23.15 -49.09
N PHE A 6 12.12 -22.42 -49.93
CA PHE A 6 13.21 -21.54 -49.49
C PHE A 6 12.71 -20.34 -48.67
N ARG A 7 11.50 -19.85 -48.97
CA ARG A 7 10.90 -18.68 -48.29
C ARG A 7 10.41 -19.01 -46.88
N TRP A 8 9.93 -20.23 -46.64
CA TRP A 8 9.49 -20.66 -45.31
C TRP A 8 10.65 -20.94 -44.34
N HIS A 9 11.75 -21.52 -44.84
CA HIS A 9 12.93 -21.79 -44.01
C HIS A 9 13.68 -20.50 -43.65
N ALA A 10 13.73 -19.52 -44.57
CA ALA A 10 14.32 -18.22 -44.28
C ALA A 10 13.55 -17.45 -43.19
N SER A 11 12.21 -17.53 -43.16
CA SER A 11 11.38 -16.86 -42.14
C SER A 11 11.47 -17.51 -40.75
N LEU A 12 11.60 -18.84 -40.67
CA LEU A 12 11.76 -19.55 -39.38
C LEU A 12 13.16 -19.35 -38.77
N VAL A 13 14.21 -19.29 -39.59
CA VAL A 13 15.56 -18.96 -39.12
C VAL A 13 15.65 -17.50 -38.65
N LEU A 14 14.95 -16.57 -39.32
CA LEU A 14 14.91 -15.16 -38.89
C LEU A 14 14.17 -14.99 -37.54
N MET A 15 13.12 -15.75 -37.28
CA MET A 15 12.40 -15.74 -35.98
C MET A 15 13.23 -16.37 -34.84
N LEU A 16 14.01 -17.42 -35.12
CA LEU A 16 14.88 -18.05 -34.11
C LEU A 16 16.09 -17.18 -33.75
N VAL A 17 16.62 -16.39 -34.68
CA VAL A 17 17.73 -15.45 -34.40
C VAL A 17 17.27 -14.23 -33.60
N PHE A 18 16.03 -13.76 -33.80
CA PHE A 18 15.47 -12.67 -32.98
C PHE A 18 15.15 -13.08 -31.54
N ALA A 19 14.83 -14.36 -31.27
CA ALA A 19 14.57 -14.84 -29.91
C ALA A 19 15.84 -14.88 -29.04
N SER A 20 17.03 -14.96 -29.65
CA SER A 20 18.33 -14.97 -28.95
C SER A 20 18.90 -13.58 -28.60
N MET A 21 18.25 -12.49 -29.02
CA MET A 21 18.67 -11.12 -28.67
C MET A 21 17.90 -10.55 -27.48
N HIS A 22 17.75 -11.33 -26.41
CA HIS A 22 17.57 -10.74 -25.08
C HIS A 22 18.94 -10.31 -24.55
N SER A 23 19.62 -9.44 -25.32
CA SER A 23 20.84 -8.80 -24.86
C SER A 23 20.48 -8.01 -23.62
N ALA A 24 21.12 -8.37 -22.51
CA ALA A 24 21.15 -7.63 -21.28
C ALA A 24 21.50 -6.16 -21.58
N PHE A 25 20.48 -5.32 -21.74
CA PHE A 25 20.61 -3.87 -21.65
C PHE A 25 20.73 -3.50 -20.16
N ALA A 26 21.77 -4.01 -19.52
CA ALA A 26 22.08 -3.72 -18.14
C ALA A 26 23.58 -3.88 -17.94
N GLN A 27 24.34 -2.83 -18.32
CA GLN A 27 25.49 -2.30 -17.58
C GLN A 27 26.22 -1.19 -18.40
N LEU A 28 25.53 -0.17 -18.91
CA LEU A 28 26.20 1.04 -19.45
C LEU A 28 26.50 2.04 -18.32
N GLY A 29 27.16 1.56 -17.27
CA GLY A 29 27.51 2.33 -16.08
C GLY A 29 28.89 1.94 -15.55
N PRO A 30 29.37 2.55 -14.46
CA PRO A 30 30.72 2.34 -13.92
C PRO A 30 30.99 0.92 -13.36
N SER A 31 30.15 -0.08 -13.67
CA SER A 31 30.23 -1.46 -13.16
C SER A 31 30.26 -1.51 -11.63
N LEU A 32 29.39 -0.74 -10.97
CA LEU A 32 29.21 -0.74 -9.53
C LEU A 32 28.03 -1.65 -9.14
N GLY A 33 28.16 -2.33 -8.00
CA GLY A 33 27.13 -3.21 -7.44
C GLY A 33 27.03 -4.57 -8.12
N GLU A 34 26.08 -5.38 -7.65
CA GLU A 34 25.79 -6.72 -8.17
C GLU A 34 24.30 -6.81 -8.55
N SER A 35 23.98 -7.71 -9.47
CA SER A 35 22.58 -7.95 -9.87
C SER A 35 21.81 -8.60 -8.72
N VAL A 36 20.67 -8.02 -8.35
CA VAL A 36 19.77 -8.56 -7.33
C VAL A 36 18.69 -9.40 -7.99
N THR A 37 18.43 -10.59 -7.46
CA THR A 37 17.39 -11.49 -8.00
C THR A 37 15.98 -10.95 -7.70
N PRO A 38 14.96 -11.30 -8.51
CA PRO A 38 13.57 -10.94 -8.20
C PRO A 38 13.10 -11.43 -6.81
N GLU A 39 13.59 -12.60 -6.36
CA GLU A 39 13.30 -13.13 -5.03
C GLU A 39 13.89 -12.24 -3.92
N GLU A 40 15.13 -11.76 -4.10
CA GLU A 40 15.74 -10.82 -3.18
C GLU A 40 14.99 -9.50 -3.17
N VAL A 41 14.65 -8.92 -4.32
CA VAL A 41 13.83 -7.68 -4.39
C VAL A 41 12.51 -7.86 -3.63
N GLY A 42 11.82 -8.98 -3.81
CA GLY A 42 10.55 -9.27 -3.13
C GLY A 42 10.63 -9.34 -1.61
N LYS A 43 11.82 -9.48 -1.01
CA LYS A 43 12.02 -9.41 0.44
C LYS A 43 12.00 -7.96 0.97
N TRP A 44 12.29 -6.98 0.11
CA TRP A 44 12.38 -5.56 0.47
C TRP A 44 11.23 -4.73 -0.08
N ASP A 45 10.72 -5.09 -1.26
CA ASP A 45 9.62 -4.36 -1.88
C ASP A 45 8.27 -4.77 -1.25
N ILE A 46 7.93 -4.05 -0.19
CA ILE A 46 6.65 -4.15 0.51
C ILE A 46 5.76 -2.94 0.25
N SER A 47 6.13 -2.09 -0.71
CA SER A 47 5.54 -0.78 -0.95
C SER A 47 4.14 -0.92 -1.54
N ILE A 48 3.10 -0.52 -0.81
CA ILE A 48 1.72 -0.60 -1.30
C ILE A 48 1.33 0.69 -2.03
N ALA A 49 0.87 0.56 -3.27
CA ALA A 49 0.37 1.70 -4.04
C ALA A 49 -1.10 2.06 -3.70
N PRO A 50 -1.56 3.28 -4.04
CA PRO A 50 -2.95 3.69 -3.86
C PRO A 50 -4.00 2.75 -4.49
N ASP A 51 -3.66 2.11 -5.61
CA ASP A 51 -4.53 1.18 -6.34
C ASP A 51 -4.47 -0.27 -5.79
N GLY A 52 -3.69 -0.52 -4.74
CA GLY A 52 -3.53 -1.83 -4.13
C GLY A 52 -2.43 -2.69 -4.74
N LEU A 53 -1.62 -2.17 -5.68
CA LEU A 53 -0.45 -2.89 -6.17
C LEU A 53 0.42 -3.33 -4.98
N THR A 54 0.86 -4.59 -5.03
CA THR A 54 1.66 -5.33 -4.02
C THR A 54 0.96 -5.66 -2.69
N LEU A 55 -0.34 -5.39 -2.55
CA LEU A 55 -1.09 -5.85 -1.37
C LEU A 55 -0.95 -7.36 -1.20
N PRO A 56 -0.49 -7.84 -0.03
CA PRO A 56 -0.28 -9.26 0.17
C PRO A 56 -1.62 -9.97 0.37
N PRO A 57 -1.68 -11.30 0.14
CA PRO A 57 -2.86 -12.08 0.44
C PRO A 57 -3.16 -12.06 1.94
N GLY A 58 -4.45 -12.03 2.25
CA GLY A 58 -4.99 -11.98 3.60
C GLY A 58 -6.34 -11.28 3.63
N GLU A 59 -6.99 -11.35 4.78
CA GLU A 59 -8.25 -10.64 5.03
C GLU A 59 -8.42 -10.26 6.50
N GLY A 60 -9.24 -9.26 6.77
CA GLY A 60 -9.47 -8.80 8.13
C GLY A 60 -10.79 -8.06 8.31
N SER A 61 -11.42 -8.27 9.46
CA SER A 61 -12.67 -7.61 9.86
C SER A 61 -12.43 -6.68 11.05
N ALA A 62 -13.29 -5.69 11.22
CA ALA A 62 -13.19 -4.74 12.32
C ALA A 62 -13.24 -5.39 13.73
N PRO A 63 -14.06 -6.45 13.98
CA PRO A 63 -14.01 -7.16 15.27
C PRO A 63 -12.64 -7.78 15.57
N HIS A 64 -12.02 -8.46 14.60
CA HIS A 64 -10.64 -8.96 14.75
C HIS A 64 -9.65 -7.79 14.97
N GLY A 65 -9.83 -6.72 14.21
CA GLY A 65 -9.01 -5.51 14.31
C GLY A 65 -9.06 -4.85 15.67
N LYS A 66 -10.22 -4.87 16.33
CA LYS A 66 -10.38 -4.38 17.70
C LYS A 66 -9.53 -5.19 18.69
N GLU A 67 -9.43 -6.50 18.51
CA GLU A 67 -8.58 -7.35 19.35
C GLU A 67 -7.10 -7.05 19.13
N VAL A 68 -6.67 -6.93 17.87
CA VAL A 68 -5.30 -6.52 17.50
C VAL A 68 -4.98 -5.15 18.10
N TYR A 69 -5.88 -4.18 17.94
CA TYR A 69 -5.74 -2.82 18.46
C TYR A 69 -5.57 -2.81 19.98
N ARG A 70 -6.39 -3.57 20.72
CA ARG A 70 -6.29 -3.66 22.19
C ARG A 70 -4.94 -4.21 22.64
N LYS A 71 -4.38 -5.18 21.92
CA LYS A 71 -3.10 -5.82 22.26
C LYS A 71 -1.90 -4.93 21.92
N HIS A 72 -1.96 -4.22 20.80
CA HIS A 72 -0.78 -3.65 20.17
C HIS A 72 -0.79 -2.12 20.02
N CYS A 73 -1.95 -1.47 19.99
CA CYS A 73 -2.08 -0.06 19.62
C CYS A 73 -2.57 0.81 20.79
N LEU A 74 -3.48 0.26 21.61
CA LEU A 74 -4.23 0.98 22.64
C LEU A 74 -3.34 1.74 23.63
N ARG A 75 -2.19 1.17 24.02
CA ARG A 75 -1.26 1.78 24.98
C ARG A 75 -0.81 3.19 24.56
N CYS A 76 -0.65 3.44 23.27
CA CYS A 76 -0.15 4.71 22.77
C CYS A 76 -1.27 5.57 22.16
N HIS A 77 -2.20 4.96 21.40
CA HIS A 77 -3.26 5.71 20.70
C HIS A 77 -4.54 5.88 21.53
N GLY A 78 -4.67 5.23 22.68
CA GLY A 78 -5.86 5.32 23.56
C GLY A 78 -7.03 4.44 23.11
N GLU A 79 -8.02 4.26 23.99
CA GLU A 79 -9.17 3.36 23.71
C GLU A 79 -10.04 3.84 22.54
N GLY A 80 -10.26 5.16 22.45
CA GLY A 80 -10.96 5.80 21.33
C GLY A 80 -10.06 6.16 20.14
N ALA A 81 -8.78 5.78 20.15
CA ALA A 81 -7.79 6.21 19.15
C ALA A 81 -7.55 7.73 19.06
N GLU A 82 -7.77 8.44 20.15
CA GLU A 82 -7.66 9.91 20.26
C GLU A 82 -6.24 10.41 20.60
N GLY A 83 -5.25 9.51 20.64
CA GLY A 83 -3.84 9.81 20.94
C GLY A 83 -3.40 9.48 22.37
N GLY A 84 -4.22 8.70 23.10
CA GLY A 84 -3.95 8.29 24.49
C GLY A 84 -3.96 9.49 25.44
N ASP A 85 -2.79 9.97 25.80
CA ASP A 85 -2.53 11.20 26.55
C ASP A 85 -1.40 12.01 25.88
N GLY A 86 -1.36 12.00 24.54
CA GLY A 86 -0.28 12.60 23.74
C GLY A 86 0.93 11.70 23.52
N LEU A 87 0.80 10.39 23.79
CA LEU A 87 1.86 9.40 23.57
C LEU A 87 2.03 9.05 22.09
N ALA A 88 0.97 9.18 21.30
CA ALA A 88 0.98 9.02 19.86
C ALA A 88 -0.06 9.95 19.23
N ASP A 89 0.01 10.09 17.90
CA ASP A 89 -0.97 10.85 17.16
C ASP A 89 -2.38 10.22 17.28
N ARG A 90 -3.39 11.09 17.26
CA ARG A 90 -4.79 10.68 17.12
C ARG A 90 -5.04 10.07 15.74
N LEU A 91 -5.78 8.97 15.71
CA LEU A 91 -6.19 8.29 14.48
C LEU A 91 -7.61 8.67 14.05
N VAL A 92 -8.41 9.27 14.95
CA VAL A 92 -9.81 9.63 14.72
C VAL A 92 -10.10 11.11 14.94
N GLY A 93 -11.20 11.57 14.37
CA GLY A 93 -11.75 12.92 14.55
C GLY A 93 -11.26 13.93 13.52
N GLY A 94 -11.78 15.17 13.60
CA GLY A 94 -11.34 16.25 12.72
C GLY A 94 -11.96 16.27 11.33
N ILE A 95 -12.92 15.40 11.01
CA ILE A 95 -13.69 15.47 9.76
C ILE A 95 -14.36 16.86 9.67
N GLY A 96 -14.19 17.53 8.54
CA GLY A 96 -14.67 18.90 8.32
C GLY A 96 -13.85 20.01 8.99
N SER A 97 -12.78 19.69 9.73
CA SER A 97 -11.97 20.70 10.43
C SER A 97 -10.85 21.31 9.59
N LEU A 98 -10.54 20.78 8.40
CA LEU A 98 -9.36 21.14 7.63
C LEU A 98 -9.28 22.62 7.22
N ALA A 99 -10.41 23.30 7.05
CA ALA A 99 -10.49 24.72 6.72
C ALA A 99 -10.60 25.65 7.95
N SER A 100 -10.54 25.09 9.17
CA SER A 100 -10.59 25.89 10.40
C SER A 100 -9.21 26.45 10.77
N GLU A 101 -9.19 27.41 11.70
CA GLU A 101 -7.96 27.96 12.31
C GLU A 101 -7.14 26.90 13.08
N SER A 102 -7.73 25.75 13.40
CA SER A 102 -7.09 24.68 14.17
C SER A 102 -7.44 23.31 13.58
N PRO A 103 -6.91 22.99 12.39
CA PRO A 103 -7.26 21.78 11.67
C PRO A 103 -6.75 20.55 12.42
N ILE A 104 -7.61 19.54 12.53
CA ILE A 104 -7.29 18.25 13.13
C ILE A 104 -7.08 17.26 11.99
N LYS A 105 -5.81 16.91 11.74
CA LYS A 105 -5.41 15.97 10.68
C LYS A 105 -5.26 14.56 11.26
N THR A 106 -6.14 13.65 10.86
CA THR A 106 -6.20 12.25 11.28
C THR A 106 -6.31 11.36 10.05
N VAL A 107 -6.46 10.04 10.27
CA VAL A 107 -6.73 9.09 9.20
C VAL A 107 -8.00 9.49 8.44
N GLY A 108 -9.12 9.68 9.13
CA GLY A 108 -10.39 9.99 8.46
C GLY A 108 -10.50 11.41 7.92
N SER A 109 -9.88 12.40 8.56
CA SER A 109 -10.03 13.78 8.13
C SER A 109 -9.09 14.19 7.00
N TYR A 110 -7.91 13.57 6.90
CA TYR A 110 -6.83 14.09 6.06
C TYR A 110 -6.30 13.09 5.05
N TRP A 111 -6.22 11.79 5.36
CA TRP A 111 -5.54 10.85 4.48
C TRP A 111 -6.38 10.53 3.23
N PRO A 112 -5.79 10.50 2.02
CA PRO A 112 -6.54 10.31 0.77
C PRO A 112 -6.77 8.85 0.38
N TYR A 113 -5.99 7.91 0.91
CA TYR A 113 -6.05 6.49 0.53
C TYR A 113 -6.02 5.58 1.76
N ALA A 114 -6.93 4.61 1.79
CA ALA A 114 -6.98 3.61 2.85
C ALA A 114 -5.76 2.67 2.81
N THR A 115 -5.20 2.42 1.62
CA THR A 115 -4.00 1.57 1.45
C THR A 115 -2.77 2.12 2.17
N THR A 116 -2.67 3.44 2.34
CA THR A 116 -1.58 4.07 3.13
C THR A 116 -1.62 3.63 4.59
N ILE A 117 -2.82 3.37 5.15
CA ILE A 117 -2.96 2.87 6.52
C ILE A 117 -2.34 1.48 6.62
N PHE A 118 -2.71 0.59 5.70
CA PHE A 118 -2.18 -0.78 5.66
C PHE A 118 -0.65 -0.78 5.49
N ASP A 119 -0.13 -0.01 4.53
CA ASP A 119 1.31 0.11 4.29
C ASP A 119 2.07 0.56 5.55
N TYR A 120 1.60 1.66 6.14
CA TYR A 120 2.22 2.25 7.31
C TYR A 120 2.18 1.30 8.52
N VAL A 121 1.01 0.70 8.78
CA VAL A 121 0.87 -0.25 9.89
C VAL A 121 1.78 -1.46 9.69
N ARG A 122 1.78 -2.07 8.50
CA ARG A 122 2.63 -3.23 8.19
C ARG A 122 4.11 -2.94 8.42
N ARG A 123 4.59 -1.77 7.96
CA ARG A 123 6.04 -1.47 7.93
C ARG A 123 6.57 -0.81 9.20
N ALA A 124 5.72 -0.08 9.93
CA ALA A 124 6.17 0.81 11.00
C ALA A 124 5.47 0.55 12.35
N MET A 125 4.39 -0.25 12.38
CA MET A 125 3.65 -0.55 13.59
C MET A 125 3.71 -2.04 13.98
N PRO A 126 3.57 -2.36 15.28
CA PRO A 126 3.61 -1.45 16.43
C PRO A 126 4.97 -0.75 16.54
N TYR A 127 5.01 0.46 17.11
CA TYR A 127 6.22 1.29 17.11
C TYR A 127 7.46 0.59 17.70
N ASP A 128 7.27 -0.22 18.74
CA ASP A 128 8.31 -1.00 19.41
C ASP A 128 8.64 -2.33 18.71
N LEU A 129 7.79 -2.78 17.78
CA LEU A 129 7.98 -4.03 17.06
C LEU A 129 7.47 -3.96 15.60
N PRO A 130 8.04 -3.12 14.72
CA PRO A 130 7.60 -3.00 13.33
C PRO A 130 7.67 -4.34 12.57
N MET A 131 6.79 -4.54 11.58
CA MET A 131 6.71 -5.75 10.75
C MET A 131 6.43 -7.05 11.52
N SER A 132 5.84 -6.96 12.73
CA SER A 132 5.51 -8.14 13.54
C SER A 132 4.10 -8.67 13.37
N LEU A 133 3.18 -7.86 12.82
CA LEU A 133 1.81 -8.26 12.57
C LEU A 133 1.71 -9.12 11.31
N THR A 134 0.78 -10.08 11.32
CA THR A 134 0.44 -10.84 10.11
C THR A 134 -0.36 -9.98 9.13
N ASN A 135 -0.43 -10.35 7.85
CA ASN A 135 -1.23 -9.59 6.87
C ASN A 135 -2.71 -9.48 7.31
N ASP A 136 -3.28 -10.55 7.85
CA ASP A 136 -4.65 -10.58 8.36
C ASP A 136 -4.83 -9.60 9.53
N ASP A 137 -3.87 -9.56 10.46
CA ASP A 137 -3.90 -8.58 11.56
C ASP A 137 -3.81 -7.14 11.05
N VAL A 138 -2.99 -6.88 10.03
CA VAL A 138 -2.87 -5.55 9.43
C VAL A 138 -4.16 -5.15 8.70
N TYR A 139 -4.76 -6.04 7.90
CA TYR A 139 -6.07 -5.78 7.29
C TYR A 139 -7.13 -5.51 8.36
N ALA A 140 -7.14 -6.31 9.42
CA ALA A 140 -8.13 -6.22 10.46
C ALA A 140 -8.02 -4.92 11.26
N VAL A 141 -6.82 -4.55 11.71
CA VAL A 141 -6.63 -3.28 12.44
C VAL A 141 -6.87 -2.07 11.53
N THR A 142 -6.58 -2.18 10.24
CA THR A 142 -6.98 -1.17 9.23
C THR A 142 -8.50 -1.04 9.17
N ALA A 143 -9.23 -2.16 9.11
CA ALA A 143 -10.70 -2.15 9.13
C ALA A 143 -11.26 -1.50 10.39
N TYR A 144 -10.68 -1.83 11.55
CA TYR A 144 -11.09 -1.23 12.82
C TYR A 144 -10.88 0.28 12.86
N VAL A 145 -9.73 0.79 12.40
CA VAL A 145 -9.47 2.24 12.34
C VAL A 145 -10.42 2.95 11.39
N LEU A 146 -10.78 2.33 10.26
CA LEU A 146 -11.74 2.89 9.31
C LEU A 146 -13.17 2.93 9.88
N VAL A 147 -13.58 1.89 10.62
CA VAL A 147 -14.86 1.89 11.36
C VAL A 147 -14.88 2.98 12.43
N LEU A 148 -13.79 3.19 13.17
CA LEU A 148 -13.71 4.27 14.15
C LEU A 148 -13.82 5.68 13.55
N ASN A 149 -13.63 5.81 12.23
CA ASN A 149 -13.80 7.06 11.49
C ASN A 149 -15.13 7.10 10.69
N ASP A 150 -16.03 6.14 10.89
CA ASP A 150 -17.30 6.01 10.16
C ASP A 150 -17.13 5.94 8.62
N ILE A 151 -16.04 5.31 8.15
CA ILE A 151 -15.72 5.22 6.70
C ILE A 151 -16.25 3.93 6.07
N ILE A 152 -16.30 2.85 6.86
CA ILE A 152 -16.82 1.54 6.43
C ILE A 152 -17.75 0.97 7.50
N GLU A 153 -18.56 -0.03 7.13
CA GLU A 153 -19.45 -0.69 8.07
C GLU A 153 -18.69 -1.71 8.94
N PRO A 154 -19.10 -1.95 10.20
CA PRO A 154 -18.46 -2.94 11.07
C PRO A 154 -18.46 -4.38 10.53
N THR A 155 -19.34 -4.68 9.58
CA THR A 155 -19.47 -5.98 8.92
C THR A 155 -18.58 -6.15 7.69
N ASP A 156 -17.95 -5.08 7.21
CA ASP A 156 -17.12 -5.13 6.02
C ASP A 156 -15.82 -5.93 6.27
N VAL A 157 -15.37 -6.62 5.22
CA VAL A 157 -14.12 -7.40 5.24
C VAL A 157 -13.13 -6.77 4.28
N LEU A 158 -11.95 -6.44 4.80
CA LEU A 158 -10.85 -5.88 4.05
C LEU A 158 -9.91 -6.97 3.55
N ASN A 159 -9.53 -6.88 2.29
CA ASN A 159 -8.52 -7.70 1.65
C ASN A 159 -7.88 -6.91 0.49
N SER A 160 -7.02 -7.56 -0.29
CA SER A 160 -6.32 -6.94 -1.42
C SER A 160 -7.24 -6.41 -2.53
N ILE A 161 -8.50 -6.85 -2.57
CA ILE A 161 -9.52 -6.44 -3.54
C ILE A 161 -10.38 -5.31 -2.97
N THR A 162 -10.80 -5.40 -1.71
CA THR A 162 -11.77 -4.44 -1.14
C THR A 162 -11.11 -3.17 -0.61
N LEU A 163 -9.91 -3.27 -0.02
CA LEU A 163 -9.21 -2.12 0.59
C LEU A 163 -8.94 -0.97 -0.41
N PRO A 164 -8.46 -1.20 -1.65
CA PRO A 164 -8.20 -0.12 -2.61
C PRO A 164 -9.46 0.62 -3.10
N ASN A 165 -10.63 -0.02 -2.98
CA ASN A 165 -11.90 0.53 -3.44
C ASN A 165 -12.55 1.48 -2.41
N ILE A 166 -11.96 1.63 -1.22
CA ILE A 166 -12.48 2.54 -0.20
C ILE A 166 -12.19 3.99 -0.60
N GLU A 167 -13.25 4.79 -0.68
CA GLU A 167 -13.15 6.22 -0.93
C GLU A 167 -13.02 6.98 0.40
N MET A 168 -11.81 7.46 0.69
CA MET A 168 -11.55 8.26 1.90
C MET A 168 -12.18 9.66 1.79
N PRO A 169 -12.65 10.27 2.89
CA PRO A 169 -13.31 11.58 2.84
C PRO A 169 -12.48 12.70 2.18
N ASN A 170 -11.15 12.64 2.32
CA ASN A 170 -10.23 13.63 1.73
C ASN A 170 -9.56 13.14 0.43
N ARG A 171 -10.17 12.20 -0.30
CA ARG A 171 -9.63 11.61 -1.54
C ARG A 171 -9.20 12.67 -2.58
N HIS A 172 -9.94 13.76 -2.66
CA HIS A 172 -9.71 14.86 -3.61
C HIS A 172 -9.09 16.11 -2.97
N GLY A 173 -8.63 16.02 -1.71
CA GLY A 173 -8.08 17.17 -0.98
C GLY A 173 -6.61 17.49 -1.28
N PHE A 174 -5.99 16.75 -2.20
CA PHE A 174 -4.58 16.93 -2.56
C PHE A 174 -4.47 17.26 -4.05
N VAL A 175 -3.64 18.25 -4.36
CA VAL A 175 -3.35 18.68 -5.73
C VAL A 175 -1.84 18.62 -5.95
N ILE A 176 -1.45 18.30 -7.19
CA ILE A 176 -0.07 18.45 -7.60
C ILE A 176 0.19 19.95 -7.73
N HIS A 177 1.07 20.49 -6.88
CA HIS A 177 1.43 21.91 -6.92
C HIS A 177 2.51 22.22 -7.98
N TRP A 178 3.13 21.20 -8.58
CA TRP A 178 4.20 21.38 -9.55
C TRP A 178 3.87 20.82 -10.95
N PRO A 179 4.03 21.61 -12.04
CA PRO A 179 4.38 23.03 -12.06
C PRO A 179 3.30 23.87 -11.35
N GLU A 180 3.65 25.10 -10.95
CA GLU A 180 2.66 26.03 -10.38
C GLU A 180 1.44 26.08 -11.30
N SER A 181 0.28 25.73 -10.77
CA SER A 181 -1.00 25.90 -11.45
C SER A 181 -1.43 27.36 -11.28
N ASP A 182 -1.61 28.07 -12.39
CA ASP A 182 -2.10 29.46 -12.47
C ASP A 182 -3.38 29.71 -11.65
#